data_AF-D3SML2-F1
#
_entry.id   AF-D3SML2-F1
#
_cell.length_a   1.000
_cell.length_b   1.000
_cell.length_c   1.000
_cell.angle_alpha   90.00
_cell.angle_beta   90.00
_cell.angle_gamma   90.00
#
_symmetry.space_group_name_H-M   'P 1'
#
loop_
_entity.id
_entity.type
_entity.pdbx_description
1 polymer ?
#
loop_
_entity_poly.entity_id
_entity_poly.type
_entity_poly.pdbx_seq_one_letter_code
_entity_poly.pdbx_strand_id
1 'polypeptide(L)' 'MSYPIVLEDESSITVIYSPDEPVHTEEDDGVIIYYSRLWDVVKIVIKKDERHHIIRF' A
#
# COMPACT_ATOMS: atom_id res chain seq x y z
N MET A 1 -10.75 10.56 -10.41
CA MET A 1 -9.89 9.36 -10.52
C MET A 1 -10.65 8.19 -9.93
N SER A 2 -10.53 7.01 -10.52
CA SER A 2 -11.15 5.79 -9.98
C SER A 2 -10.14 5.08 -9.10
N TYR A 3 -10.53 4.73 -7.89
CA TYR A 3 -9.73 3.96 -6.94
C TYR A 3 -10.22 2.50 -6.91
N PRO A 4 -9.33 1.54 -6.63
CA PRO A 4 -7.92 1.71 -6.28
C PRO A 4 -7.02 2.00 -7.50
N ILE A 5 -5.94 2.73 -7.26
CA ILE A 5 -4.84 2.93 -8.22
C ILE A 5 -3.69 2.03 -7.79
N VAL A 6 -3.21 1.17 -8.69
CA VAL A 6 -2.06 0.30 -8.45
C VAL A 6 -0.86 0.83 -9.23
N LEU A 7 0.23 1.10 -8.52
CA LEU A 7 1.52 1.51 -9.07
C LEU A 7 2.54 0.43 -8.74
N GLU A 8 3.25 -0.05 -9.73
CA GLU A 8 4.29 -1.07 -9.54
C GLU A 8 5.63 -0.50 -9.98
N ASP A 9 6.62 -0.57 -9.09
CA ASP A 9 8.02 -0.23 -9.37
C ASP A 9 8.92 -1.47 -9.15
N GLU A 10 10.22 -1.35 -9.41
CA GLU A 10 11.15 -2.49 -9.27
C GLU A 10 11.27 -2.97 -7.81
N SER A 11 11.06 -2.08 -6.84
CA SER A 11 11.25 -2.33 -5.41
C SER A 11 9.95 -2.51 -4.63
N SER A 12 8.82 -2.04 -5.14
CA SER A 12 7.55 -2.08 -4.40
C SER A 12 6.30 -2.14 -5.28
N ILE A 13 5.17 -2.47 -4.66
CA ILE A 13 3.83 -2.28 -5.20
C ILE A 13 3.09 -1.32 -4.28
N THR A 14 2.62 -0.21 -4.83
CA THR A 14 1.80 0.77 -4.10
C THR A 14 0.35 0.68 -4.56
N VAL A 15 -0.58 0.44 -3.64
CA VAL A 15 -2.03 0.47 -3.88
C VAL A 15 -2.60 1.69 -3.17
N ILE A 16 -3.16 2.63 -3.91
CA ILE A 16 -3.79 3.84 -3.38
C ILE A 16 -5.30 3.65 -3.44
N TYR A 17 -5.99 3.88 -2.32
CA TYR A 17 -7.44 3.73 -2.17
C TYR A 17 -8.17 5.07 -2.07
N SER A 18 -7.48 6.14 -1.67
CA SER A 18 -8.05 7.48 -1.51
C SER A 18 -7.02 8.57 -1.86
N PRO A 19 -7.45 9.76 -2.32
CA PRO A 19 -6.58 10.92 -2.43
C PRO A 19 -6.25 11.57 -1.07
N ASP A 20 -6.89 11.13 0.02
CA ASP A 20 -6.71 11.71 1.34
C ASP A 20 -5.25 11.64 1.80
N GLU A 21 -4.86 12.57 2.67
CA GLU A 21 -3.51 12.59 3.22
C GLU A 21 -3.38 11.53 4.34
N PRO A 22 -2.34 10.67 4.29
CA PRO A 22 -2.10 9.70 5.34
C PRO A 22 -1.57 10.40 6.59
N VAL A 23 -2.16 10.10 7.75
CA VAL A 23 -1.75 10.65 9.05
C VAL A 23 -1.22 9.60 10.01
N HIS A 24 -1.48 8.32 9.72
CA HIS A 24 -0.99 7.20 10.49
C HIS A 24 -0.41 6.14 9.57
N THR A 25 0.60 5.40 10.06
CA THR A 25 1.34 4.40 9.30
C THR A 25 1.61 3.19 10.20
N GLU A 26 1.35 2.00 9.67
CA GLU A 26 1.70 0.71 10.27
C GLU A 26 2.57 -0.08 9.29
N GLU A 27 3.58 -0.79 9.79
CA GLU A 27 4.41 -1.70 8.98
C GLU A 27 4.36 -3.10 9.62
N ASP A 28 3.97 -4.09 8.83
CA ASP A 28 3.96 -5.50 9.21
C ASP A 28 4.48 -6.34 8.05
N ASP A 29 5.50 -7.16 8.33
CA ASP A 29 6.20 -8.04 7.38
C ASP A 29 6.33 -7.42 5.97
N GLY A 30 7.08 -6.33 5.82
CA GLY A 30 7.33 -5.72 4.50
C GLY A 30 6.12 -5.02 3.83
N VAL A 31 4.94 -5.05 4.45
CA VAL A 31 3.73 -4.33 4.05
C VAL A 31 3.57 -3.09 4.92
N ILE A 32 3.48 -1.93 4.29
CA ILE A 32 3.25 -0.65 4.95
C ILE A 32 1.83 -0.18 4.63
N ILE A 33 1.00 -0.02 5.65
CA ILE A 33 -0.38 0.45 5.53
C ILE A 33 -0.46 1.88 6.05
N TYR A 34 -1.12 2.76 5.30
CA TYR A 34 -1.32 4.15 5.66
C TYR A 34 -2.79 4.44 5.85
N TYR A 35 -3.12 5.17 6.91
CA TYR A 35 -4.49 5.48 7.30
C TYR A 35 -4.77 6.98 7.35
N SER A 36 -6.03 7.33 7.13
CA SER A 36 -6.59 8.67 7.32
C SER A 36 -6.83 8.96 8.80
N ARG A 37 -7.24 10.19 9.13
CA ARG A 37 -7.63 10.56 10.51
C ARG A 37 -8.84 9.77 11.03
N LEU A 38 -9.63 9.20 10.12
CA LEU A 38 -10.83 8.42 10.42
C LEU A 38 -10.55 6.91 10.46
N TRP A 39 -9.26 6.50 10.41
CA TRP A 39 -8.83 5.10 10.34
C TRP A 39 -9.19 4.36 9.05
N ASP A 40 -9.56 5.09 8.00
CA ASP A 40 -9.72 4.51 6.65
C ASP A 40 -8.36 4.27 6.00
N VAL A 41 -8.22 3.14 5.28
CA VAL A 41 -6.99 2.84 4.52
C VAL A 41 -6.87 3.78 3.32
N VAL A 42 -5.77 4.53 3.27
CA VAL A 42 -5.48 5.51 2.22
C VAL A 42 -4.57 4.91 1.15
N LYS A 43 -3.48 4.25 1.57
CA LYS A 43 -2.59 3.52 0.66
C LYS A 43 -1.93 2.34 1.37
N ILE A 44 -1.52 1.36 0.58
CA ILE A 44 -0.70 0.21 1.01
C ILE A 44 0.55 0.19 0.13
N VAL A 45 1.72 -0.05 0.72
CA VAL A 45 2.99 -0.25 0.01
C VAL A 45 3.54 -1.61 0.40
N ILE A 46 3.66 -2.49 -0.58
CA ILE A 46 4.22 -3.84 -0.41
C ILE A 46 5.64 -3.81 -0.96
N LYS A 47 6.64 -4.00 -0.10
CA LYS A 47 8.03 -4.12 -0.54
C LYS A 47 8.21 -5.45 -1.27
N LYS A 48 8.83 -5.40 -2.44
CA LYS A 48 9.27 -6.60 -3.17
C LYS A 48 10.57 -7.07 -2.54
N ASP A 49 10.48 -7.97 -1.57
CA ASP A 49 11.63 -8.71 -1.06
C ASP A 49 11.52 -10.20 -1.42
N GLU A 50 12.56 -10.98 -1.12
CA GLU A 50 12.61 -12.42 -1.40
C GLU A 50 11.59 -13.24 -0.59
N ARG A 51 10.89 -12.66 0.38
CA ARG A 51 9.87 -13.34 1.20
C ARG A 51 8.46 -13.08 0.67
N HIS A 52 8.22 -11.89 0.13
CA HIS A 52 6.93 -11.47 -0.43
C HIS A 52 6.79 -11.91 -1.88
N HIS A 53 6.65 -13.23 -2.08
CA HIS A 53 6.29 -13.78 -3.38
C HIS A 53 4.87 -13.31 -3.74
N ILE A 54 4.76 -12.44 -4.74
CA ILE A 54 3.48 -12.09 -5.37
C ILE A 54 2.85 -13.39 -5.90
N ILE A 55 1.77 -13.87 -5.27
CA ILE A 55 0.99 -14.99 -5.79
C ILE A 55 0.24 -14.48 -7.02
N ARG A 56 0.64 -14.93 -8.21
CA ARG A 56 -0.09 -14.71 -9.46
C ARG A 56 -1.10 -15.85 -9.64
N PHE A 57 -2.37 -15.51 -9.88
CA PHE A 57 -3.42 -16.43 -10.32
C PHE A 57 -3.62 -16.32 -11.84
#